data_AF-A0A6F9CJ31-F1
#
_entry.id   AF-A0A6F9CJ31-F1
#
_cell.length_a   1.000
_cell.length_b   1.000
_cell.length_c   1.000
_cell.angle_alpha   90.00
_cell.angle_beta   90.00
_cell.angle_gamma   90.00
#
_symmetry.space_group_name_H-M   'P 1'
#
loop_
_entity.id
_entity.type
_entity.pdbx_description
1 polymer ?
#
loop_
_entity_poly.entity_id
_entity_poly.type
_entity_poly.pdbx_seq_one_letter_code
_entity_poly.pdbx_strand_id
1 'polypeptide(L)'
;MAVLAVSSLVIVDSVSFFGTLLCALIECPPSPPVQPPDNLVWIQEGTNISLNWDPVKSKDNESDVIGYKVLLSQEGRVHHQVVRTITTSAVLSLPEGGTYVIEVRAVSEGGEGAASSQVRVLTSSGVRVKSGQCSVHSLLPWGLTWTTALLLSVPLVPSAS
;
A
#
# COMPACT_ATOMS: atom_id res chain seq x y z
N MET A 1 -38.42 43.21 -55.31
CA MET A 1 -37.90 41.87 -54.96
C MET A 1 -37.45 41.92 -53.51
N ALA A 2 -38.32 41.51 -52.58
CA ALA A 2 -37.95 41.36 -51.19
C ALA A 2 -37.28 39.98 -51.05
N VAL A 3 -36.03 39.98 -50.62
CA VAL A 3 -35.25 38.75 -50.42
C VAL A 3 -35.87 37.98 -49.27
N LEU A 4 -36.41 36.81 -49.56
CA LEU A 4 -36.85 35.84 -48.55
C LEU A 4 -35.61 35.31 -47.82
N ALA A 5 -35.19 36.02 -46.77
CA ALA A 5 -34.26 35.50 -45.78
C ALA A 5 -35.04 34.61 -44.81
N VAL A 6 -35.48 33.46 -45.28
CA VAL A 6 -36.00 32.38 -44.44
C VAL A 6 -35.03 31.22 -44.55
N SER A 7 -34.67 30.68 -43.39
CA SER A 7 -34.10 29.34 -43.22
C SER A 7 -32.58 29.21 -43.18
N SER A 8 -31.92 29.93 -42.27
CA SER A 8 -30.57 29.54 -41.79
C SER A 8 -30.50 29.28 -40.28
N LEU A 9 -31.62 29.36 -39.56
CA LEU A 9 -31.66 29.17 -38.10
C LEU A 9 -32.07 27.75 -37.65
N VAL A 10 -32.06 26.77 -38.57
CA VAL A 10 -32.44 25.38 -38.25
C VAL A 10 -31.22 24.43 -38.19
N ILE A 11 -30.05 24.85 -38.69
CA ILE A 11 -28.88 23.97 -38.85
C ILE A 11 -27.93 24.02 -37.64
N VAL A 12 -27.91 25.13 -36.91
CA VAL A 12 -27.04 25.30 -35.72
C VAL A 12 -27.54 24.53 -34.49
N ASP A 13 -28.77 24.03 -34.51
CA ASP A 13 -29.31 23.20 -33.43
C ASP A 13 -29.20 21.70 -33.73
N SER A 14 -28.98 21.26 -34.97
CA SER A 14 -28.90 19.83 -35.28
C SER A 14 -27.72 19.14 -34.58
N VAL A 15 -26.55 19.76 -34.47
CA VAL A 15 -25.38 19.13 -33.83
C VAL A 15 -25.55 19.08 -32.30
N SER A 16 -26.14 20.12 -31.70
CA SER A 16 -26.48 20.15 -30.27
C SER A 16 -27.66 19.23 -29.93
N PHE A 17 -28.66 19.16 -30.81
CA PHE A 17 -29.82 18.29 -30.68
C PHE A 17 -29.44 16.82 -30.89
N PHE A 18 -28.59 16.50 -31.88
CA PHE A 18 -28.01 15.16 -32.03
C PHE A 18 -27.11 14.80 -30.86
N GLY A 19 -26.33 15.75 -30.30
CA GLY A 19 -25.54 15.51 -29.09
C GLY A 19 -26.40 15.21 -27.85
N THR A 20 -27.50 15.94 -27.67
CA THR A 20 -28.42 15.77 -26.54
C THR A 20 -29.29 14.51 -26.70
N LEU A 21 -29.74 14.22 -27.91
CA LEU A 21 -30.52 13.02 -28.24
C LEU A 21 -29.65 11.76 -28.17
N LEU A 22 -28.38 11.82 -28.57
CA LEU A 22 -27.42 10.72 -28.41
C LEU A 22 -27.17 10.42 -26.93
N CYS A 23 -27.03 11.45 -26.08
CA CYS A 23 -26.96 11.27 -24.63
C CYS A 23 -28.25 10.70 -24.02
N ALA A 24 -29.42 10.99 -24.60
CA ALA A 24 -30.71 10.46 -24.15
C ALA A 24 -31.01 9.04 -24.68
N LEU A 25 -30.32 8.61 -25.75
CA LEU A 25 -30.42 7.26 -26.33
C LEU A 25 -29.41 6.28 -25.75
N ILE A 26 -28.38 6.78 -25.08
CA ILE A 26 -27.45 5.98 -24.28
C ILE A 26 -28.04 5.94 -22.87
N GLU A 27 -28.64 4.81 -22.51
CA GLU A 27 -28.96 4.54 -21.12
C GLU A 27 -27.67 4.71 -20.29
N CYS A 28 -27.65 5.69 -19.39
CA CYS A 28 -26.51 5.86 -18.50
C CYS A 28 -26.32 4.56 -17.71
N PRO A 29 -25.09 4.06 -17.57
CA PRO A 29 -24.84 2.86 -16.78
C PRO A 29 -25.35 3.06 -15.33
N PRO A 30 -25.81 1.99 -14.67
CA PRO A 30 -26.27 2.06 -13.29
C PRO A 30 -25.20 2.65 -12.36
N SER A 31 -25.58 3.13 -11.18
CA SER A 31 -24.62 3.71 -10.22
C SER A 31 -23.50 2.74 -9.87
N PRO A 32 -22.28 3.24 -9.60
CA PRO A 32 -21.16 2.38 -9.19
C PRO A 32 -21.46 1.70 -7.85
N PRO A 33 -20.78 0.58 -7.55
CA PRO A 33 -21.01 -0.18 -6.33
C PRO A 33 -20.71 0.68 -5.09
N VAL A 34 -21.72 0.79 -4.23
CA VAL A 34 -21.61 1.55 -2.97
C VAL A 34 -20.84 0.75 -1.91
N GLN A 35 -20.81 -0.58 -2.06
CA GLN A 35 -20.08 -1.45 -1.16
C GLN A 35 -18.56 -1.34 -1.39
N PRO A 36 -17.77 -1.06 -0.34
CA PRO A 36 -16.31 -1.07 -0.45
C PRO A 36 -15.78 -2.51 -0.50
N PRO A 37 -14.57 -2.73 -1.07
CA PRO A 37 -13.86 -3.99 -0.91
C PRO A 37 -13.64 -4.32 0.57
N ASP A 38 -14.02 -5.52 0.97
CA ASP A 38 -13.92 -5.99 2.35
C ASP A 38 -12.67 -6.89 2.54
N ASN A 39 -12.30 -7.16 3.79
CA ASN A 39 -11.19 -8.06 4.16
C ASN A 39 -9.88 -7.74 3.43
N LEU A 40 -9.50 -6.46 3.37
CA LEU A 40 -8.22 -6.04 2.80
C LEU A 40 -7.04 -6.50 3.69
N VAL A 41 -6.37 -7.57 3.26
CA VAL A 41 -5.18 -8.14 3.87
C VAL A 41 -3.96 -7.75 3.05
N TRP A 42 -2.83 -7.56 3.73
CA TRP A 42 -1.59 -7.14 3.09
C TRP A 42 -0.36 -7.78 3.75
N ILE A 43 0.65 -8.07 2.94
CA ILE A 43 1.93 -8.64 3.36
C ILE A 43 3.05 -7.83 2.73
N GLN A 44 3.97 -7.32 3.56
CA GLN A 44 5.12 -6.55 3.11
C GLN A 44 6.40 -7.40 3.17
N GLU A 45 7.10 -7.49 2.05
CA GLU A 45 8.39 -8.14 1.89
C GLU A 45 9.44 -7.12 1.43
N GLY A 46 10.09 -6.46 2.40
CA GLY A 46 11.01 -5.36 2.14
C GLY A 46 10.30 -4.15 1.54
N THR A 47 10.53 -3.89 0.26
CA THR A 47 9.88 -2.82 -0.52
C THR A 47 8.66 -3.29 -1.31
N ASN A 48 8.44 -4.59 -1.44
CA ASN A 48 7.27 -5.11 -2.15
C ASN A 48 6.13 -5.34 -1.16
N ILE A 49 4.91 -5.01 -1.57
CA ILE A 49 3.70 -5.29 -0.82
C ILE A 49 2.72 -6.06 -1.69
N SER A 50 2.24 -7.17 -1.15
CA SER A 50 1.18 -7.98 -1.74
C SER A 50 -0.12 -7.69 -1.03
N LEU A 51 -1.15 -7.30 -1.78
CA LEU A 51 -2.49 -6.97 -1.31
C LEU A 51 -3.47 -8.03 -1.78
N ASN A 52 -4.40 -8.42 -0.91
CA ASN A 52 -5.50 -9.31 -1.23
C ASN A 52 -6.77 -8.82 -0.53
N TRP A 53 -7.91 -8.82 -1.22
CA TRP A 53 -9.20 -8.41 -0.69
C TRP A 53 -10.32 -9.33 -1.18
N ASP A 54 -11.51 -9.19 -0.60
CA ASP A 54 -12.67 -9.93 -1.05
C ASP A 54 -13.36 -9.26 -2.25
N PRO A 55 -13.93 -10.05 -3.18
CA PRO A 55 -14.62 -9.49 -4.33
C PRO A 55 -15.87 -8.73 -3.92
N VAL A 56 -16.01 -7.51 -4.44
CA VAL A 56 -17.24 -6.71 -4.28
C VAL A 56 -18.32 -7.29 -5.18
N LYS A 57 -19.51 -7.49 -4.62
CA LYS A 57 -20.69 -7.92 -5.37
C LYS A 57 -21.59 -6.71 -5.60
N SER A 58 -21.88 -6.43 -6.87
CA SER A 58 -22.91 -5.48 -7.28
C SER A 58 -24.28 -5.95 -6.79
N LYS A 59 -25.16 -5.00 -6.49
CA LYS A 59 -26.60 -5.25 -6.31
C LYS A 59 -27.31 -5.11 -7.65
N ASP A 60 -28.55 -5.61 -7.75
CA ASP A 60 -29.35 -5.56 -8.98
C ASP A 60 -29.57 -4.15 -9.57
N ASN A 61 -29.43 -3.10 -8.77
CA ASN A 61 -29.57 -1.69 -9.20
C ASN A 61 -28.21 -0.96 -9.34
N GLU A 62 -27.09 -1.69 -9.28
CA GLU A 62 -25.73 -1.15 -9.36
C GLU A 62 -24.98 -1.75 -10.55
N SER A 63 -23.97 -1.04 -11.05
CA SER A 63 -23.14 -1.54 -12.14
C SER A 63 -22.24 -2.68 -11.66
N ASP A 64 -22.07 -3.69 -12.51
CA ASP A 64 -21.17 -4.81 -12.24
C ASP A 64 -19.71 -4.35 -12.11
N VAL A 65 -18.99 -5.00 -11.20
CA VAL A 65 -17.59 -4.73 -10.95
C VAL A 65 -16.77 -5.29 -12.11
N ILE A 66 -16.16 -4.39 -12.90
CA ILE A 66 -15.26 -4.75 -14.01
C ILE A 66 -13.80 -4.87 -13.54
N GLY A 67 -13.49 -4.35 -12.36
CA GLY A 67 -12.16 -4.47 -11.76
C GLY A 67 -11.98 -3.58 -10.54
N TYR A 68 -10.72 -3.32 -10.22
CA TYR A 68 -10.28 -2.60 -9.03
C TYR A 68 -9.19 -1.59 -9.35
N LYS A 69 -9.19 -0.51 -8.59
CA LYS A 69 -8.18 0.54 -8.61
C LYS A 69 -7.53 0.62 -7.25
N VAL A 70 -6.22 0.43 -7.21
CA VAL A 70 -5.40 0.55 -6.01
C VAL A 70 -4.69 1.89 -6.07
N LEU A 71 -5.00 2.75 -5.11
CA LEU A 71 -4.39 4.07 -4.94
C LEU A 71 -3.33 3.98 -3.85
N LEU A 72 -2.12 4.40 -4.18
CA LEU A 72 -0.98 4.49 -3.29
C LEU A 72 -0.62 5.95 -3.11
N SER A 73 -0.66 6.42 -1.87
CA SER A 73 -0.27 7.78 -1.49
C SER A 73 0.89 7.73 -0.50
N GLN A 74 1.84 8.64 -0.63
CA GLN A 74 2.86 8.83 0.40
C GLN A 74 2.46 9.99 1.30
N GLU A 75 2.55 9.80 2.61
CA GLU A 75 2.26 10.86 3.57
C GLU A 75 3.18 12.07 3.31
N GLY A 76 2.59 13.25 3.17
CA GLY A 76 3.32 14.48 2.83
C GLY A 76 3.61 14.69 1.34
N ARG A 77 3.17 13.80 0.44
CA ARG A 77 3.23 14.02 -1.01
C ARG A 77 1.83 14.23 -1.59
N VAL A 78 1.75 15.09 -2.61
CA VAL A 78 0.50 15.35 -3.36
C VAL A 78 0.25 14.31 -4.44
N HIS A 79 1.29 13.60 -4.89
CA HIS A 79 1.18 12.64 -5.96
C HIS A 79 0.73 11.26 -5.46
N HIS A 80 -0.25 10.68 -6.17
CA HIS A 80 -0.78 9.36 -5.92
C HIS A 80 -0.42 8.45 -7.09
N GLN A 81 0.15 7.28 -6.79
CA GLN A 81 0.30 6.21 -7.77
C GLN A 81 -1.00 5.42 -7.85
N VAL A 82 -1.39 5.05 -9.07
CA VAL A 82 -2.62 4.31 -9.34
C VAL A 82 -2.28 3.06 -10.11
N VAL A 83 -2.75 1.91 -9.60
CA VAL A 83 -2.64 0.61 -10.27
C VAL A 83 -4.05 0.09 -10.52
N ARG A 84 -4.30 -0.44 -11.70
CA ARG A 84 -5.58 -1.06 -12.07
C ARG A 84 -5.39 -2.55 -12.24
N THR A 85 -6.31 -3.34 -11.68
CA THR A 85 -6.31 -4.80 -11.77
C THR A 85 -7.75 -5.30 -11.91
N ILE A 86 -7.93 -6.47 -12.52
CA ILE A 86 -9.23 -7.15 -12.60
C ILE A 86 -9.38 -8.15 -11.45
N THR A 87 -8.26 -8.65 -10.93
CA THR A 87 -8.24 -9.62 -9.83
C THR A 87 -8.41 -8.92 -8.49
N THR A 88 -8.78 -9.68 -7.46
CA THR A 88 -8.87 -9.19 -6.08
C THR A 88 -7.53 -9.17 -5.35
N SER A 89 -6.45 -9.02 -6.13
CA SER A 89 -5.08 -9.04 -5.65
C SER A 89 -4.22 -8.09 -6.48
N ALA A 90 -3.24 -7.48 -5.82
CA ALA A 90 -2.27 -6.61 -6.47
C ALA A 90 -0.94 -6.64 -5.74
N VAL A 91 0.14 -6.49 -6.50
CA VAL A 91 1.49 -6.32 -5.95
C VAL A 91 1.96 -4.92 -6.29
N LEU A 92 2.44 -4.20 -5.28
CA LEU A 92 3.01 -2.86 -5.43
C LEU A 92 4.47 -2.87 -4.96
N SER A 93 5.29 -2.04 -5.58
CA SER A 93 6.64 -1.74 -5.11
C SER A 93 6.66 -0.35 -4.50
N LEU A 94 6.89 -0.30 -3.19
CA LEU A 94 6.96 0.92 -2.40
C LEU A 94 8.41 1.43 -2.38
N PRO A 95 8.66 2.71 -2.68
CA PRO A 95 9.98 3.29 -2.48
C PRO A 95 10.43 3.19 -1.01
N GLU A 96 11.73 3.09 -0.80
CA GLU A 96 12.31 3.06 0.55
C GLU A 96 12.18 4.41 1.25
N GLY A 97 11.80 4.38 2.53
CA GLY A 97 11.71 5.56 3.39
C GLY A 97 10.38 6.31 3.24
N GLY A 98 9.47 6.07 4.18
CA GLY A 98 8.28 6.87 4.37
C GLY A 98 7.07 6.07 4.87
N THR A 99 6.00 6.79 5.16
CA THR A 99 4.68 6.22 5.42
C THR A 99 3.84 6.28 4.15
N TYR A 100 3.29 5.14 3.76
CA TYR A 100 2.43 5.00 2.60
C TYR A 100 1.03 4.62 3.05
N VAL A 101 0.02 5.23 2.43
CA VAL A 101 -1.39 4.89 2.61
C VAL A 101 -1.92 4.29 1.33
N ILE A 102 -2.45 3.08 1.43
CA ILE A 102 -3.00 2.30 0.33
C ILE A 102 -4.52 2.24 0.49
N GLU A 103 -5.23 2.45 -0.60
CA GLU A 103 -6.68 2.40 -0.69
C GLU A 103 -7.11 1.64 -1.94
N VAL A 104 -8.10 0.76 -1.83
CA VAL A 104 -8.64 -0.02 -2.95
C VAL A 104 -10.06 0.41 -3.24
N ARG A 105 -10.39 0.61 -4.52
CA ARG A 105 -11.73 0.97 -4.98
C ARG A 105 -12.20 -0.02 -6.03
N ALA A 106 -13.46 -0.42 -5.96
CA ALA A 106 -14.09 -1.13 -7.07
C ALA A 106 -14.29 -0.18 -8.25
N VAL A 107 -14.21 -0.70 -9.47
CA VAL A 107 -14.43 0.02 -10.71
C VAL A 107 -15.53 -0.70 -11.48
N SER A 108 -16.48 0.06 -12.01
CA SER A 108 -17.65 -0.40 -12.75
C SER A 108 -17.89 0.51 -13.97
N GLU A 109 -18.81 0.15 -14.86
CA GLU A 109 -19.22 1.05 -15.96
C GLU A 109 -19.80 2.38 -15.44
N GLY A 110 -20.49 2.36 -14.30
CA GLY A 110 -20.98 3.54 -13.60
C GLY A 110 -19.89 4.42 -12.96
N GLY A 111 -18.63 3.96 -12.95
CA GLY A 111 -17.49 4.69 -12.40
C GLY A 111 -16.79 4.00 -11.22
N GLU A 112 -16.10 4.81 -10.40
CA GLU A 112 -15.36 4.35 -9.22
C GLU A 112 -16.29 4.23 -8.01
N GLY A 113 -16.31 3.05 -7.39
CA GLY A 113 -17.08 2.76 -6.20
C GLY A 113 -16.45 3.27 -4.91
N ALA A 114 -17.00 2.82 -3.78
CA ALA A 114 -16.52 3.20 -2.46
C ALA A 114 -15.08 2.73 -2.17
N ALA A 115 -14.40 3.52 -1.35
CA ALA A 115 -13.06 3.23 -0.84
C ALA A 115 -13.05 2.14 0.22
N SER A 116 -12.11 1.20 0.10
CA SER A 116 -11.80 0.24 1.16
C SER A 116 -11.27 0.92 2.41
N SER A 117 -11.09 0.14 3.48
CA SER A 117 -10.27 0.56 4.61
C SER A 117 -8.87 0.96 4.14
N GLN A 118 -8.33 2.02 4.75
CA GLN A 118 -6.99 2.52 4.41
C GLN A 118 -5.93 1.71 5.15
N VAL A 119 -4.93 1.24 4.41
CA VAL A 119 -3.78 0.50 4.96
C VAL A 119 -2.58 1.43 5.05
N ARG A 120 -1.95 1.49 6.23
CA ARG A 120 -0.75 2.29 6.47
C ARG A 120 0.48 1.40 6.57
N VAL A 121 1.48 1.67 5.75
CA VAL A 121 2.68 0.84 5.60
C VAL A 121 3.92 1.71 5.72
N LEU A 122 4.91 1.24 6.46
CA LEU A 122 6.18 1.92 6.65
C LEU A 122 7.26 1.17 5.87
N THR A 123 7.95 1.86 4.96
CA THR A 123 9.17 1.30 4.36
C THR A 123 10.39 1.82 5.11
N SER A 124 11.21 0.90 5.62
CA SER A 124 12.50 1.26 6.17
C SER A 124 13.37 1.81 5.06
N SER A 125 13.89 3.03 5.22
CA SER A 125 15.00 3.50 4.41
C SER A 125 16.16 2.54 4.68
N GLY A 126 16.66 1.85 3.66
CA GLY A 126 17.62 0.75 3.82
C GLY A 126 18.94 1.19 4.43
N VAL A 127 18.99 1.43 5.75
CA VAL A 127 20.22 1.23 6.51
C VAL A 127 20.34 -0.28 6.66
N ARG A 128 20.76 -0.93 5.57
CA ARG A 128 21.40 -2.23 5.69
C ARG A 128 22.70 -1.94 6.42
N VAL A 129 22.67 -1.92 7.76
CA VAL A 129 23.87 -2.19 8.52
C VAL A 129 24.22 -3.62 8.12
N LYS A 130 25.06 -3.77 7.10
CA LYS A 130 25.92 -4.94 7.01
C LYS A 130 26.67 -4.84 8.33
N SER A 131 26.20 -5.57 9.35
CA SER A 131 27.05 -5.93 10.45
C SER A 131 28.15 -6.73 9.79
N GLY A 132 29.22 -6.04 9.38
CA GLY A 132 30.50 -6.67 9.27
C GLY A 132 30.78 -7.13 10.69
N GLN A 133 30.39 -8.35 11.02
CA GLN A 133 31.04 -9.10 12.06
C GLN A 133 32.48 -9.31 11.58
N CYS A 134 33.27 -8.25 11.67
CA CYS A 134 34.66 -8.38 12.01
C CYS A 134 34.61 -9.04 13.38
N SER A 135 34.81 -10.37 13.39
CA SER A 135 35.14 -11.10 14.60
C SER A 135 36.48 -10.57 15.07
N VAL A 136 36.45 -9.42 15.74
CA VAL A 136 37.56 -8.98 16.57
C VAL A 136 37.39 -9.80 17.84
N HIS A 137 37.92 -11.02 17.81
CA HIS A 137 38.17 -11.77 19.03
C HIS A 137 39.28 -10.99 19.76
N SER A 138 38.83 -9.97 20.49
CA SER A 138 39.65 -9.09 21.30
C SER A 138 40.37 -9.96 22.33
N LEU A 139 41.69 -10.00 22.17
CA LEU A 139 42.64 -10.67 23.05
C LEU A 139 42.48 -10.18 24.49
N LEU A 140 41.92 -10.99 25.38
CA LEU A 140 42.24 -10.94 26.82
C LEU A 140 42.09 -12.34 27.43
N PRO A 141 43.18 -12.98 27.92
CA PRO A 141 43.10 -14.20 28.70
C PRO A 141 42.72 -13.85 30.14
N TRP A 142 41.43 -13.85 30.47
CA TRP A 142 41.01 -13.89 31.87
C TRP A 142 40.43 -15.26 32.19
N GLY A 143 41.21 -16.04 32.92
CA GLY A 143 40.74 -17.27 33.53
C GLY A 143 41.87 -18.26 33.67
N LEU A 144 42.62 -18.17 34.77
CA LEU A 144 43.31 -19.29 35.44
C LEU A 144 44.19 -18.72 36.58
N THR A 145 43.60 -18.42 37.75
CA THR A 145 44.32 -18.46 39.03
C THR A 145 43.35 -18.86 40.15
N TRP A 146 42.94 -20.12 40.19
CA TRP A 146 42.27 -20.70 41.35
C TRP A 146 42.99 -21.97 41.81
N THR A 147 44.30 -21.89 42.00
CA THR A 147 45.04 -22.98 42.65
C THR A 147 46.20 -22.39 43.41
N THR A 148 45.98 -22.09 44.69
CA THR A 148 46.97 -22.25 45.78
C THR A 148 46.39 -21.73 47.09
N ALA A 149 45.52 -22.51 47.75
CA ALA A 149 45.26 -22.28 49.17
C ALA A 149 44.65 -23.52 49.83
N LEU A 150 45.41 -24.61 49.91
CA LEU A 150 45.22 -25.56 51.01
C LEU A 150 46.49 -26.39 51.22
N LEU A 151 46.83 -26.59 52.49
CA LEU A 151 47.90 -27.44 53.06
C LEU A 151 49.27 -26.72 53.19
N LEU A 152 49.94 -26.60 54.34
CA LEU A 152 49.89 -27.34 55.61
C LEU A 152 50.67 -26.59 56.72
N SER A 153 50.23 -26.83 57.97
CA SER A 153 51.00 -26.97 59.22
C SER A 153 51.83 -25.81 59.81
N VAL A 154 51.23 -25.20 60.85
CA VAL A 154 51.86 -24.80 62.13
C VAL A 154 52.76 -25.95 62.64
N PRO A 155 54.02 -25.74 63.09
CA PRO A 155 54.30 -25.18 64.43
C PRO A 155 55.63 -24.40 64.60
N LEU A 156 55.72 -23.53 65.61
CA LEU A 156 56.98 -23.37 66.35
C LEU A 156 56.75 -22.81 67.76
N VAL A 157 57.09 -23.64 68.74
CA VAL A 157 57.27 -23.30 70.17
C VAL A 157 58.42 -22.29 70.31
N PRO A 158 58.30 -21.23 71.12
CA PRO A 158 59.45 -20.40 71.47
C PRO A 158 60.32 -21.08 72.54
N SER A 159 61.63 -21.13 72.26
CA SER A 159 62.68 -21.57 73.18
C SER A 159 62.81 -20.59 74.35
N ALA A 160 62.95 -21.10 75.58
CA ALA A 160 63.34 -20.33 76.75
C ALA A 160 64.57 -20.97 77.42
N SER A 161 65.62 -20.15 77.57
CA SER A 161 66.76 -20.24 78.50
C SER A 161 67.49 -21.58 78.61
#